data_AF-A0A941NS09-F1
#
_entry.id   AF-A0A941NS09-F1
#
_cell.length_a   1.000
_cell.length_b   1.000
_cell.length_c   1.000
_cell.angle_alpha   90.00
_cell.angle_beta   90.00
_cell.angle_gamma   90.00
#
_symmetry.space_group_name_H-M   'P 1'
#
loop_
_entity.id
_entity.type
_entity.pdbx_description
1 polymer ?
#
loop_
_entity_poly.entity_id
_entity_poly.type
_entity_poly.pdbx_seq_one_letter_code
_entity_poly.pdbx_strand_id
1 'polypeptide(L)'
;MKLPSLAIAWSTGIAIFSMFFGSGNVVFPLLLGTLTGDHITWALIGLTITAVGAPLLGLLGSVLFEGDCKQFFYRIGAVPGYLVVIFLLALLGPVGVMPRCFIVSYGAVQPYFPGLSLPVFSAIAGLITLLMLAKRNFILPILGFFLSPLLILTLLIIIVVSFIQPGKIFVSQHT
;
A
#
# COMPACT_ATOMS: atom_id res chain seq x y z
N MET A 1 -21.63 -9.58 22.77
CA MET A 1 -20.85 -9.49 21.53
C MET A 1 -21.54 -10.36 20.48
N LYS A 2 -22.36 -9.78 19.57
CA LYS A 2 -22.96 -10.57 18.48
C LYS A 2 -21.84 -10.90 17.51
N LEU A 3 -21.53 -12.19 17.30
CA LEU A 3 -20.55 -12.57 16.29
C LEU A 3 -21.01 -11.98 14.94
N PRO A 4 -20.14 -11.27 14.21
CA PRO A 4 -20.48 -10.80 12.88
C PRO A 4 -20.84 -12.00 12.00
N SER A 5 -21.81 -11.83 11.11
CA SER A 5 -22.13 -12.82 10.08
C SER A 5 -20.84 -13.25 9.36
N LEU A 6 -20.69 -14.56 9.09
CA LEU A 6 -19.52 -15.14 8.41
C LEU A 6 -19.14 -14.36 7.13
N ALA A 7 -20.14 -13.86 6.41
CA ALA A 7 -19.96 -13.04 5.21
C ALA A 7 -19.24 -11.71 5.48
N ILE A 8 -19.48 -11.06 6.62
CA ILE A 8 -18.86 -9.79 7.00
C ILE A 8 -17.39 -10.01 7.37
N ALA A 9 -17.09 -11.10 8.09
CA ALA A 9 -15.71 -11.44 8.45
C ALA A 9 -14.86 -11.71 7.20
N TRP A 10 -15.39 -12.46 6.23
CA TRP A 10 -14.73 -12.70 4.94
C TRP A 10 -14.52 -11.43 4.13
N SER A 11 -15.56 -10.59 4.01
CA SER A 11 -15.46 -9.33 3.26
C SER A 11 -14.44 -8.36 3.89
N THR A 12 -14.43 -8.27 5.23
CA THR A 12 -13.50 -7.40 5.96
C THR A 12 -12.07 -7.92 5.87
N GLY A 13 -11.85 -9.24 5.95
CA GLY A 13 -10.53 -9.86 5.79
C GLY A 13 -9.93 -9.59 4.41
N ILE A 14 -10.73 -9.70 3.34
CA ILE A 14 -10.30 -9.38 1.97
C ILE A 14 -9.98 -7.87 1.83
N ALA A 15 -10.79 -7.00 2.44
CA ALA A 15 -10.53 -5.56 2.42
C ALA A 15 -9.22 -5.19 3.14
N ILE A 16 -8.97 -5.78 4.32
CA ILE A 16 -7.73 -5.57 5.09
C ILE A 16 -6.51 -6.12 4.32
N PHE A 17 -6.65 -7.31 3.70
CA PHE A 17 -5.62 -7.88 2.83
C PHE A 17 -5.27 -6.95 1.67
N SER A 18 -6.28 -6.45 0.95
CA SER A 18 -6.10 -5.48 -0.15
C SER A 18 -5.40 -4.19 0.32
N MET A 19 -5.77 -3.69 1.50
CA MET A 19 -5.16 -2.51 2.09
C MET A 19 -3.68 -2.72 2.44
N PHE A 20 -3.29 -3.92 2.90
CA PHE A 20 -1.90 -4.26 3.18
C PHE A 20 -1.09 -4.63 1.94
N PHE A 21 -1.72 -5.13 0.88
CA PHE A 21 -1.05 -5.40 -0.40
C PHE A 21 -0.90 -4.16 -1.29
N GLY A 22 -1.13 -2.94 -0.78
CA GLY A 22 -1.02 -1.70 -1.57
C GLY A 22 0.33 -1.50 -2.28
N SER A 23 0.42 -0.44 -3.10
CA SER A 23 1.58 -0.15 -3.98
C SER A 23 2.94 -0.28 -3.27
N GLY A 24 2.99 0.06 -1.97
CA GLY A 24 4.21 -0.03 -1.19
C GLY A 24 4.74 -1.44 -1.00
N ASN A 25 3.87 -2.38 -0.65
CA ASN A 25 4.23 -3.75 -0.28
C ASN A 25 4.37 -4.68 -1.48
N VAL A 26 4.03 -4.22 -2.69
CA VAL A 26 4.28 -4.95 -3.95
C VAL A 26 5.53 -4.42 -4.65
N VAL A 27 5.74 -3.11 -4.66
CA VAL A 27 6.92 -2.51 -5.33
C VAL A 27 8.22 -2.84 -4.60
N PHE A 28 8.21 -2.86 -3.26
CA PHE A 28 9.42 -3.16 -2.50
C PHE A 28 9.98 -4.56 -2.73
N PRO A 29 9.20 -5.66 -2.69
CA PRO A 29 9.71 -6.98 -3.03
C PRO A 29 10.29 -7.06 -4.45
N LEU A 30 9.66 -6.38 -5.43
CA LEU A 30 10.17 -6.35 -6.80
C LEU A 30 11.53 -5.64 -6.86
N LEU A 31 11.67 -4.49 -6.19
CA LEU A 31 12.92 -3.75 -6.12
C LEU A 31 13.99 -4.47 -5.30
N LEU A 32 13.64 -5.03 -4.15
CA LEU A 32 14.56 -5.80 -3.32
C LEU A 32 15.06 -7.01 -4.09
N GLY A 33 14.18 -7.72 -4.79
CA GLY A 33 14.54 -8.87 -5.63
C GLY A 33 15.58 -8.52 -6.70
N THR A 34 15.53 -7.33 -7.30
CA THR A 34 16.56 -6.90 -8.26
C THR A 34 17.86 -6.45 -7.60
N LEU A 35 17.80 -5.90 -6.38
CA LEU A 35 18.97 -5.38 -5.66
C LEU A 35 19.75 -6.45 -4.88
N THR A 36 19.08 -7.51 -4.41
CA THR A 36 19.66 -8.41 -3.39
C THR A 36 20.51 -9.54 -3.95
N GLY A 37 20.51 -9.77 -5.27
CA GLY A 37 21.33 -10.80 -5.92
C GLY A 37 21.22 -12.14 -5.19
N ASP A 38 22.34 -12.63 -4.66
CA ASP A 38 22.43 -13.93 -3.96
C ASP A 38 21.87 -13.91 -2.51
N HIS A 39 21.56 -12.74 -1.95
CA HIS A 39 21.09 -12.57 -0.56
C HIS A 39 19.56 -12.43 -0.41
N ILE A 40 18.79 -12.98 -1.37
CA ILE A 40 17.32 -12.92 -1.39
C ILE A 40 16.68 -13.47 -0.10
N THR A 41 17.25 -14.51 0.50
CA THR A 41 16.71 -15.13 1.72
C THR A 41 16.66 -14.16 2.90
N TRP A 42 17.75 -13.41 3.13
CA TRP A 42 17.81 -12.40 4.18
C TRP A 42 16.90 -11.22 3.88
N ALA A 43 16.82 -10.79 2.61
CA ALA A 43 15.90 -9.75 2.19
C ALA A 43 14.43 -10.13 2.40
N LEU A 44 14.07 -11.39 2.11
CA LEU A 44 12.72 -11.91 2.29
C LEU A 44 12.33 -11.96 3.77
N ILE A 45 13.24 -12.39 4.65
CA ILE A 45 13.00 -12.42 6.10
C ILE A 45 12.78 -11.00 6.63
N GLY A 46 13.68 -10.06 6.29
CA GLY A 46 13.55 -8.66 6.70
C GLY A 46 12.24 -8.04 6.20
N LEU A 47 11.93 -8.23 4.91
CA LEU A 47 10.69 -7.76 4.31
C LEU A 47 9.46 -8.37 4.99
N THR A 48 9.46 -9.67 5.30
CA THR A 48 8.33 -10.33 5.96
C THR A 48 8.07 -9.74 7.35
N ILE A 49 9.14 -9.55 8.14
CA ILE A 49 9.03 -8.97 9.48
C ILE A 49 8.48 -7.54 9.41
N THR A 50 8.98 -6.71 8.50
CA THR A 50 8.56 -5.31 8.42
C THR A 50 7.23 -5.10 7.70
N ALA A 51 7.00 -5.80 6.59
CA ALA A 51 5.82 -5.59 5.73
C ALA A 51 4.58 -6.32 6.25
N VAL A 52 4.74 -7.43 6.97
CA VAL A 52 3.61 -8.18 7.56
C VAL A 52 3.54 -7.96 9.07
N GLY A 53 4.67 -8.04 9.78
CA GLY A 53 4.70 -7.93 11.23
C GLY A 53 4.25 -6.56 11.75
N ALA A 54 4.75 -5.46 11.17
CA ALA A 54 4.40 -4.12 11.66
C ALA A 54 2.91 -3.77 11.46
N PRO A 55 2.28 -4.03 10.29
CA PRO A 55 0.84 -3.82 10.14
C PRO A 55 -0.01 -4.74 11.02
N LEU A 56 0.43 -5.99 11.24
CA LEU A 56 -0.25 -6.91 12.15
C LEU A 56 -0.23 -6.40 13.60
N LEU A 57 0.92 -5.89 14.07
CA LEU A 57 1.03 -5.27 15.38
C LEU A 57 0.12 -4.04 15.51
N GLY A 58 0.04 -3.21 14.47
CA GLY A 58 -0.89 -2.09 14.42
C GLY A 58 -2.36 -2.52 14.49
N LEU A 59 -2.73 -3.59 13.76
CA LEU A 59 -4.08 -4.16 13.80
C LEU A 59 -4.42 -4.71 15.18
N LEU A 60 -3.50 -5.45 15.81
CA LEU A 60 -3.67 -5.95 17.18
C LEU A 60 -3.85 -4.81 18.18
N GLY A 61 -3.06 -3.74 18.06
CA GLY A 61 -3.23 -2.53 18.84
C GLY A 61 -4.62 -1.90 18.62
N SER A 62 -5.08 -1.80 17.38
CA SER A 62 -6.42 -1.27 17.08
C SER A 62 -7.53 -2.13 17.69
N VAL A 63 -7.43 -3.46 17.64
CA VAL A 63 -8.45 -4.37 18.19
C VAL A 63 -8.48 -4.29 19.71
N LEU A 64 -7.31 -4.21 20.36
CA LEU A 64 -7.21 -4.16 21.83
C LEU A 64 -7.86 -2.90 22.43
N PHE A 65 -7.95 -1.82 21.64
CA PHE A 65 -8.56 -0.55 22.04
C PHE A 65 -9.90 -0.28 21.34
N GLU A 66 -10.58 -1.33 20.86
CA GLU A 66 -11.90 -1.25 20.22
C GLU A 66 -11.97 -0.27 19.02
N GLY A 67 -10.83 0.01 18.39
CA GLY A 67 -10.70 0.98 17.29
C GLY A 67 -10.59 2.44 17.72
N ASP A 68 -10.55 2.75 19.02
CA ASP A 68 -10.38 4.12 19.51
C ASP A 68 -8.91 4.55 19.46
N CYS A 69 -8.55 5.16 18.33
CA CYS A 69 -7.21 5.74 18.12
C CYS A 69 -6.87 6.81 19.17
N LYS A 70 -7.84 7.58 19.67
CA LYS A 70 -7.55 8.64 20.65
C LYS A 70 -7.16 8.00 21.99
N GLN A 71 -7.90 7.01 22.46
CA GLN A 71 -7.54 6.28 23.68
C GLN A 71 -6.18 5.59 23.56
N PHE A 72 -5.83 5.07 22.38
CA PHE A 72 -4.53 4.47 22.13
C PHE A 72 -3.39 5.49 22.24
N PHE A 73 -3.44 6.60 21.48
CA PHE A 73 -2.34 7.57 21.43
C PHE A 73 -2.28 8.49 22.67
N TYR A 74 -3.41 8.77 23.34
CA TYR A 74 -3.43 9.65 24.52
C TYR A 74 -2.86 8.99 25.77
N ARG A 75 -2.55 7.68 25.75
CA ARG A 75 -1.82 7.01 26.83
C ARG A 75 -0.40 7.56 27.01
N ILE A 76 0.18 8.17 25.97
CA ILE A 76 1.47 8.89 26.03
C ILE A 76 1.28 10.31 26.61
N GLY A 77 0.04 10.81 26.68
CA GLY A 77 -0.34 12.15 27.10
C GLY A 77 -1.14 12.88 26.02
N ALA A 78 -1.99 13.85 26.39
CA ALA A 78 -2.90 14.51 25.46
C ALA A 78 -2.19 15.30 24.35
N VAL A 79 -1.13 16.04 24.71
CA VAL A 79 -0.32 16.83 23.77
C VAL A 79 0.55 15.93 22.88
N PRO A 80 1.38 15.01 23.41
CA PRO A 80 2.20 14.14 22.56
C PRO A 80 1.36 13.19 21.71
N GLY A 81 0.24 12.66 22.22
CA GLY A 81 -0.67 11.82 21.46
C GLY A 81 -1.30 12.55 20.26
N TYR A 82 -1.72 13.80 20.45
CA TYR A 82 -2.24 14.63 19.36
C TYR A 82 -1.19 14.92 18.28
N LEU A 83 0.05 15.25 18.67
CA LEU A 83 1.15 15.49 17.74
C LEU A 83 1.49 14.23 16.92
N VAL A 84 1.51 13.05 17.55
CA VAL A 84 1.75 11.78 16.86
C VAL A 84 0.65 11.51 15.82
N VAL A 85 -0.62 11.75 16.16
CA VAL A 85 -1.73 11.57 15.21
C VAL A 85 -1.60 12.51 14.01
N ILE A 86 -1.31 13.80 14.24
CA ILE A 86 -1.06 14.74 13.13
C ILE A 86 0.10 14.28 12.27
N PHE A 87 1.21 13.88 12.89
CA PHE A 87 2.39 13.42 12.18
C PHE A 87 2.09 12.20 11.31
N LEU A 88 1.38 11.20 11.85
CA LEU A 88 0.96 10.01 11.10
C LEU A 88 0.03 10.38 9.94
N LEU A 89 -0.93 11.28 10.14
CA LEU A 89 -1.82 11.75 9.08
C LEU A 89 -1.06 12.53 8.00
N ALA A 90 -0.08 13.34 8.37
CA ALA A 90 0.77 14.06 7.42
C ALA A 90 1.65 13.10 6.60
N LEU A 91 2.18 12.05 7.24
CA LEU A 91 2.98 11.02 6.59
C LEU A 91 2.14 10.18 5.61
N LEU A 92 0.91 9.82 6.00
CA LEU A 92 -0.03 9.07 5.16
C LEU A 92 -0.56 9.90 3.98
N GLY A 93 -0.81 11.19 4.20
CA GLY A 93 -1.33 12.08 3.18
C GLY A 93 -0.22 12.75 2.37
N PRO A 94 0.07 14.03 2.61
CA PRO A 94 0.85 14.87 1.72
C PRO A 94 2.34 14.57 1.67
N VAL A 95 2.96 14.01 2.72
CA VAL A 95 4.43 13.97 2.83
C VAL A 95 5.02 12.64 2.40
N GLY A 96 4.35 11.52 2.68
CA GLY A 96 4.92 10.19 2.48
C GLY A 96 4.18 9.36 1.44
N VAL A 97 3.02 8.82 1.83
CA VAL A 97 2.41 7.73 1.07
C VAL A 97 1.78 8.20 -0.24
N MET A 98 1.06 9.33 -0.27
CA MET A 98 0.46 9.80 -1.54
C MET A 98 1.49 10.20 -2.61
N PRO A 99 2.54 11.00 -2.32
CA PRO A 99 3.56 11.33 -3.31
C PRO A 99 4.23 10.08 -3.90
N ARG A 100 4.53 9.10 -3.04
CA ARG A 100 5.12 7.83 -3.48
C ARG A 100 4.19 7.08 -4.44
N CYS A 101 2.90 6.99 -4.12
CA CYS A 101 1.93 6.35 -5.01
C CYS A 101 1.89 7.02 -6.39
N PHE A 102 2.00 8.34 -6.46
CA PHE A 102 2.04 9.05 -7.75
C PHE A 102 3.32 8.76 -8.53
N ILE A 103 4.49 8.72 -7.89
CA ILE A 103 5.77 8.43 -8.57
C ILE A 103 5.78 6.99 -9.11
N VAL A 104 5.29 6.03 -8.33
CA VAL A 104 5.19 4.62 -8.78
C VAL A 104 4.26 4.50 -9.97
N SER A 105 3.06 5.10 -9.89
CA SER A 105 2.10 5.08 -11.01
C SER A 105 2.64 5.82 -12.23
N TYR A 106 3.40 6.90 -12.04
CA TYR A 106 4.08 7.61 -13.12
C TYR A 106 5.13 6.72 -13.79
N GLY A 107 5.97 6.03 -13.02
CA GLY A 107 6.98 5.10 -13.56
C GLY A 107 6.39 3.95 -14.37
N ALA A 108 5.17 3.52 -14.04
CA ALA A 108 4.43 2.52 -14.82
C ALA A 108 3.89 3.06 -16.16
N VAL A 109 3.57 4.36 -16.23
CA VAL A 109 2.98 5.01 -17.42
C VAL A 109 4.03 5.65 -18.32
N GLN A 110 5.18 6.03 -17.77
CA GLN A 110 6.26 6.73 -18.46
C GLN A 110 6.75 6.02 -19.75
N PRO A 111 6.89 4.67 -19.80
CA PRO A 111 7.30 3.98 -21.03
C PRO A 111 6.30 4.13 -22.19
N TYR A 112 5.01 4.34 -21.88
CA TYR A 112 3.95 4.52 -22.87
C TYR A 112 3.76 5.98 -23.28
N PHE A 113 4.10 6.94 -22.42
CA PHE A 113 3.94 8.38 -22.63
C PHE A 113 5.19 9.17 -22.21
N PRO A 114 6.28 9.14 -22.99
CA PRO A 114 7.56 9.72 -22.60
C PRO A 114 7.57 11.26 -22.49
N GLY A 115 6.62 11.96 -23.12
CA GLY A 115 6.49 13.42 -23.04
C GLY A 115 5.71 13.95 -21.84
N LEU A 116 5.19 13.05 -20.98
CA LEU A 116 4.34 13.43 -19.86
C LEU A 116 5.22 13.78 -18.66
N SER A 117 5.13 15.00 -18.17
CA SER A 117 5.94 15.45 -17.03
C SER A 117 5.34 15.01 -15.69
N LEU A 118 6.20 14.67 -14.73
CA LEU A 118 5.80 14.26 -13.38
C LEU A 118 4.78 15.21 -12.71
N PRO A 119 4.95 16.55 -12.68
CA PRO A 119 3.99 17.43 -12.02
C PRO A 119 2.60 17.41 -12.69
N VAL A 120 2.54 17.27 -14.02
CA VAL A 120 1.27 17.17 -14.76
C VAL A 120 0.59 15.85 -14.45
N PHE A 121 1.34 14.74 -14.42
CA PHE A 121 0.81 13.44 -14.02
C PHE A 121 0.22 13.48 -12.61
N SER A 122 0.98 13.99 -11.64
CA SER A 122 0.55 14.05 -10.24
C SER A 122 -0.67 14.95 -10.05
N ALA A 123 -0.77 16.06 -10.80
CA ALA A 123 -1.96 16.92 -10.77
C ALA A 123 -3.21 16.20 -11.30
N ILE A 124 -3.10 15.50 -12.43
CA ILE A 124 -4.21 14.73 -13.01
C ILE A 124 -4.61 13.56 -12.09
N ALA A 125 -3.63 12.77 -11.63
CA ALA A 125 -3.85 11.64 -10.75
C ALA A 125 -4.46 12.08 -9.40
N GLY A 126 -4.01 13.20 -8.86
CA GLY A 126 -4.56 13.82 -7.66
C GLY A 126 -6.00 14.31 -7.87
N LEU A 127 -6.31 14.93 -9.01
CA LEU A 127 -7.66 15.37 -9.35
C LEU A 127 -8.63 14.17 -9.46
N ILE A 128 -8.23 13.11 -10.15
CA ILE A 128 -9.03 11.88 -10.28
C ILE A 128 -9.27 11.27 -8.89
N THR A 129 -8.23 11.19 -8.08
CA THR A 129 -8.31 10.65 -6.71
C THR A 129 -9.27 11.49 -5.86
N LEU A 130 -9.21 12.82 -5.96
CA LEU A 130 -10.11 13.74 -5.25
C LEU A 130 -11.57 13.56 -5.70
N LEU A 131 -11.81 13.41 -7.00
CA LEU A 131 -13.14 13.15 -7.54
C LEU A 131 -13.69 11.79 -7.10
N MET A 132 -12.86 10.76 -7.01
CA MET A 132 -13.27 9.44 -6.48
C MET A 132 -13.56 9.51 -4.98
N LEU A 133 -12.77 10.26 -4.21
CA LEU A 133 -12.98 10.45 -2.77
C LEU A 133 -14.29 11.19 -2.45
N ALA A 134 -14.73 12.09 -3.34
CA ALA A 134 -16.01 12.80 -3.18
C ALA A 134 -17.22 11.84 -3.08
N LYS A 135 -17.11 10.61 -3.61
CA LYS A 135 -18.14 9.56 -3.50
C LYS A 135 -17.76 8.48 -2.48
N ARG A 136 -17.87 8.81 -1.19
CA ARG A 136 -17.47 7.94 -0.06
C ARG A 136 -18.13 6.56 -0.04
N ASN A 137 -19.36 6.42 -0.53
CA ASN A 137 -20.12 5.17 -0.46
C ASN A 137 -19.57 4.04 -1.36
N PHE A 138 -18.67 4.36 -2.31
CA PHE A 138 -18.14 3.38 -3.28
C PHE A 138 -16.72 2.89 -2.98
N ILE A 139 -16.01 3.52 -2.04
CA ILE A 139 -14.56 3.29 -1.89
C ILE A 139 -14.25 1.90 -1.29
N LEU A 140 -14.98 1.49 -0.25
CA LEU A 140 -14.73 0.21 0.43
C LEU A 140 -15.03 -1.02 -0.45
N PRO A 141 -16.17 -1.09 -1.18
CA PRO A 141 -16.42 -2.19 -2.11
C PRO A 141 -15.42 -2.25 -3.27
N ILE A 142 -15.01 -1.10 -3.81
CA ILE A 142 -14.01 -1.05 -4.89
C ILE A 142 -12.65 -1.56 -4.41
N LEU A 143 -12.21 -1.18 -3.20
CA LEU A 143 -10.94 -1.63 -2.63
C LEU A 143 -10.90 -3.15 -2.42
N GLY A 144 -11.96 -3.71 -1.82
CA GLY A 144 -11.99 -5.13 -1.47
C GLY A 144 -12.33 -6.05 -2.64
N PHE A 145 -13.35 -5.70 -3.42
CA PHE A 145 -13.90 -6.60 -4.44
C PHE A 145 -13.23 -6.47 -5.80
N PHE A 146 -12.74 -5.28 -6.16
CA PHE A 146 -12.15 -5.03 -7.49
C PHE A 146 -10.62 -4.96 -7.45
N LEU A 147 -10.06 -4.20 -6.51
CA LEU A 147 -8.60 -4.04 -6.40
C LEU A 147 -7.89 -5.33 -5.96
N SER A 148 -8.45 -6.06 -4.99
CA SER A 148 -7.84 -7.29 -4.48
C SER A 148 -7.62 -8.38 -5.54
N PRO A 149 -8.63 -8.79 -6.35
CA PRO A 149 -8.41 -9.81 -7.37
C PRO A 149 -7.51 -9.32 -8.50
N LEU A 150 -7.61 -8.03 -8.88
CA LEU A 150 -6.71 -7.44 -9.88
C LEU A 150 -5.25 -7.52 -9.42
N LEU A 151 -4.99 -7.18 -8.16
CA LEU A 151 -3.63 -7.19 -7.60
C LEU A 151 -3.04 -8.60 -7.59
N ILE A 152 -3.78 -9.58 -7.07
CA ILE A 152 -3.35 -10.99 -7.05
C ILE A 152 -3.09 -11.48 -8.49
N LEU A 153 -3.97 -11.14 -9.44
CA LEU A 153 -3.82 -11.51 -10.84
C LEU A 153 -2.54 -10.92 -11.44
N THR A 154 -2.29 -9.62 -11.24
CA THR A 154 -1.06 -8.97 -11.76
C THR A 154 0.20 -9.54 -11.14
N LEU A 155 0.19 -9.86 -9.83
CA LEU A 155 1.33 -10.48 -9.17
C LEU A 155 1.61 -11.88 -9.74
N LEU A 156 0.56 -12.66 -9.97
CA LEU A 156 0.67 -13.99 -10.57
C LEU A 156 1.24 -13.92 -11.99
N ILE A 157 0.79 -12.94 -12.80
CA ILE A 157 1.35 -12.67 -14.13
C ILE A 157 2.84 -12.34 -14.02
N ILE A 158 3.24 -11.44 -13.12
CA ILE A 158 4.66 -11.06 -12.95
C ILE A 158 5.51 -12.28 -12.56
N ILE A 159 5.01 -13.14 -11.66
CA ILE A 159 5.70 -14.37 -11.27
C ILE A 159 5.89 -15.29 -12.47
N VAL A 160 4.82 -15.55 -13.25
CA VAL A 160 4.88 -16.40 -14.44
C VAL A 160 5.84 -15.84 -15.49
N VAL A 161 5.76 -14.54 -15.79
CA VAL A 161 6.66 -13.86 -16.74
C VAL A 161 8.10 -13.93 -16.26
N SER A 162 8.35 -13.80 -14.96
CA SER A 162 9.70 -13.90 -14.38
C SER A 162 10.32 -15.29 -14.58
N PHE A 163 9.53 -16.36 -14.53
CA PHE A 163 10.00 -17.72 -14.83
C PHE A 163 10.28 -17.94 -16.32
N ILE A 164 9.50 -17.33 -17.21
CA ILE A 164 9.65 -17.49 -18.66
C ILE A 164 10.81 -16.65 -19.21
N GLN A 165 11.05 -15.47 -18.64
CA GLN A 165 12.04 -14.52 -19.14
C GLN A 165 12.95 -13.98 -18.01
N PRO A 166 13.83 -14.83 -17.45
CA PRO A 166 14.75 -14.40 -16.42
C PRO A 166 15.74 -13.34 -16.97
N GLY A 167 15.71 -12.13 -16.40
CA GLY A 167 16.80 -11.14 -16.57
C GLY A 167 16.64 -10.04 -17.63
N LYS A 168 15.44 -9.80 -18.19
CA LYS A 168 15.21 -8.64 -19.11
C LYS A 168 14.52 -7.43 -18.47
N ILE A 169 14.49 -7.33 -17.14
CA ILE A 169 14.03 -6.11 -16.48
C ILE A 169 15.22 -5.14 -16.43
N PHE A 170 15.48 -4.46 -17.55
CA PHE A 170 16.32 -3.28 -17.55
C PHE A 170 15.60 -2.20 -16.74
N VAL A 171 15.94 -2.10 -15.46
CA VAL A 171 15.71 -0.88 -14.69
C VAL A 171 16.46 0.21 -15.44
N SER A 172 15.73 1.08 -16.13
CA SER A 172 16.27 2.29 -16.73
C SER A 172 17.00 3.07 -15.63
N GLN A 173 18.32 2.99 -15.67
CA GLN A 173 19.26 3.74 -14.84
C GLN A 173 19.22 5.20 -15.30
N HIS A 174 18.14 5.90 -14.99
CA HIS A 174 18.15 7.36 -15.03
C HIS A 174 18.00 7.88 -13.60
N THR A 175 19.18 8.05 -13.01
CA THR A 175 19.51 9.07 -12.02
C THR A 175 18.95 10.43 -12.44
#